data_AF-A0A8J7DYG9-F1
#
_entry.id   AF-A0A8J7DYG9-F1
#
_cell.length_a   1.000
_cell.length_b   1.000
_cell.length_c   1.000
_cell.angle_alpha   90.00
_cell.angle_beta   90.00
_cell.angle_gamma   90.00
#
_symmetry.space_group_name_H-M   'P 1'
#
loop_
_entity.id
_entity.type
_entity.pdbx_description
1 polymer ?
#
loop_
_entity_poly.entity_id
_entity_poly.type
_entity_poly.pdbx_seq_one_letter_code
_entity_poly.pdbx_strand_id
1 'polypeptide(L)'
;MSATYDYWTFISINNTRRRKRVELKEVRRFFQDNFSGKDFSEIAIQRQLFEQLQGEKHRKTKLPTPVELCLRCIISSIVEKACFQLEARFGNTGGFTHLDLFPFVLNDVDPNYSLKPQIFGNPTPLFTPLAADILRTFDPERSSLSTWTNRLVKQERSLNGFLLEQGVYQVSDWAILNDTNSKQLQRILQDFYQFAQLTIERHRALLASYHAVYRRDRVASHQTNRRCSLPTLAQLQRIARHFERKTGRVLSPETLLFKLQTLADWLRQYRLHQRGSSLPTLSLDNPNLTPHTPVATPSDSLEAEFLTLYRQQFIDSLDRAIAQVLEERIARLQNRKPPKSKQFIAALQLFHCQGFSMNEIAQAVGLKAQYQVSRLLALKQIRDAIANRTLQLLRDRVLESALNYTDPEKLQALRQHLEIVLHEEINATLQEAAIEAELKNKQGSLKSLFACRVCHYFHEIKEPFVI
;
A
#
# COMPACT_ATOMS: atom_id res chain seq x y z
N MET A 1 -19.06 -11.31 -25.06
CA MET A 1 -18.90 -11.07 -26.51
C MET A 1 -17.47 -11.39 -26.88
N SER A 2 -17.28 -12.06 -28.03
CA SER A 2 -16.29 -13.11 -28.28
C SER A 2 -14.82 -12.79 -27.98
N ALA A 3 -14.13 -13.68 -27.24
CA ALA A 3 -12.67 -13.69 -27.07
C ALA A 3 -11.90 -13.76 -28.40
N THR A 4 -12.57 -14.12 -29.50
CA THR A 4 -11.95 -14.14 -30.83
C THR A 4 -11.72 -12.74 -31.41
N TYR A 5 -12.53 -11.73 -31.06
CA TYR A 5 -12.38 -10.37 -31.58
C TYR A 5 -11.05 -9.71 -31.20
N ASP A 6 -10.45 -10.15 -30.09
CA ASP A 6 -9.16 -9.67 -29.61
C ASP A 6 -7.98 -10.09 -30.52
N TYR A 7 -8.15 -11.07 -31.42
CA TYR A 7 -7.07 -11.55 -32.30
C TYR A 7 -6.90 -10.75 -33.59
N TRP A 8 -7.82 -9.85 -33.93
CA TRP A 8 -7.68 -8.99 -35.12
C TRP A 8 -7.98 -7.52 -34.83
N THR A 9 -8.10 -7.17 -33.55
CA THR A 9 -8.25 -5.80 -33.08
C THR A 9 -6.95 -5.37 -32.41
N PHE A 10 -6.21 -4.49 -33.08
CA PHE A 10 -4.98 -3.93 -32.53
C PHE A 10 -5.30 -2.72 -31.66
N ILE A 11 -4.80 -2.71 -30.42
CA ILE A 11 -5.00 -1.62 -29.47
C ILE A 11 -3.69 -0.85 -29.34
N SER A 12 -3.73 0.44 -29.68
CA SER A 12 -2.59 1.35 -29.56
C SER A 12 -3.00 2.72 -29.02
N ILE A 13 -2.02 3.57 -28.76
CA ILE A 13 -2.24 4.98 -28.44
C ILE A 13 -2.12 5.83 -29.70
N ASN A 14 -2.97 6.86 -29.82
CA ASN A 14 -2.81 7.89 -30.85
C ASN A 14 -1.89 9.03 -30.36
N ASN A 15 -1.59 9.99 -31.23
CA ASN A 15 -0.73 11.14 -30.91
C ASN A 15 -1.27 12.02 -29.75
N THR A 16 -2.56 11.88 -29.42
CA THR A 16 -3.20 12.55 -28.27
C THR A 16 -3.23 11.69 -27.00
N ARG A 17 -2.44 10.60 -26.95
CA ARG A 17 -2.40 9.60 -25.86
C ARG A 17 -3.73 8.91 -25.57
N ARG A 18 -4.70 9.00 -26.49
CA ARG A 18 -5.99 8.32 -26.37
C ARG A 18 -5.91 6.94 -26.98
N ARG A 19 -6.69 6.03 -26.41
CA ARG A 19 -6.88 4.68 -26.93
C ARG A 19 -7.39 4.72 -28.37
N LYS A 20 -6.74 3.98 -29.26
CA LYS A 20 -7.18 3.67 -30.61
C LYS A 20 -7.33 2.16 -30.74
N ARG A 21 -8.49 1.71 -31.26
CA ARG A 21 -8.71 0.32 -31.66
C ARG A 21 -8.77 0.28 -33.17
N VAL A 22 -7.93 -0.55 -33.80
CA VAL A 22 -7.87 -0.71 -35.24
C VAL A 22 -8.19 -2.15 -35.59
N GLU A 23 -9.26 -2.35 -36.34
CA GLU A 23 -9.58 -3.67 -36.90
C GLU A 23 -8.68 -3.93 -38.12
N LEU A 24 -7.90 -5.00 -38.06
CA LEU A 24 -7.01 -5.44 -39.13
C LEU A 24 -7.75 -6.45 -40.02
N LYS A 25 -8.39 -5.98 -41.09
CA LYS A 25 -9.26 -6.79 -41.95
C LYS A 25 -8.58 -8.03 -42.55
N GLU A 26 -7.32 -7.92 -42.94
CA GLU A 26 -6.54 -9.05 -43.48
C GLU A 26 -6.25 -10.11 -42.41
N VAL A 27 -5.96 -9.66 -41.18
CA VAL A 27 -5.74 -10.54 -40.01
C VAL A 27 -7.04 -11.22 -39.61
N ARG A 28 -8.17 -10.50 -39.66
CA ARG A 28 -9.50 -11.08 -39.43
C ARG A 28 -9.80 -12.20 -40.42
N ARG A 29 -9.59 -11.96 -41.72
CA ARG A 29 -9.79 -12.99 -42.76
C ARG A 29 -8.88 -14.19 -42.50
N PHE A 30 -7.58 -13.97 -42.29
CA PHE A 30 -6.64 -15.03 -41.96
C PHE A 30 -7.08 -15.85 -40.73
N PHE A 31 -7.44 -15.18 -39.63
CA PHE A 31 -7.87 -15.85 -38.41
C PHE A 31 -9.14 -16.65 -38.64
N GLN A 32 -10.10 -16.09 -39.38
CA GLN A 32 -11.34 -16.78 -39.71
C GLN A 32 -11.07 -18.02 -40.59
N ASP A 33 -10.21 -17.93 -41.60
CA ASP A 33 -9.93 -19.05 -42.50
C ASP A 33 -9.20 -20.21 -41.78
N ASN A 34 -8.41 -19.92 -40.75
CA ASN A 34 -7.61 -20.91 -40.03
C ASN A 34 -8.30 -21.49 -38.78
N PHE A 35 -9.20 -20.72 -38.15
CA PHE A 35 -9.76 -21.06 -36.84
C PHE A 35 -11.30 -21.03 -36.76
N SER A 36 -12.04 -20.59 -37.81
CA SER A 36 -13.51 -20.64 -37.79
C SER A 36 -14.03 -22.08 -37.89
N GLY A 37 -15.08 -22.41 -37.14
CA GLY A 37 -15.79 -23.69 -37.24
C GLY A 37 -15.17 -24.86 -36.46
N LYS A 38 -14.13 -24.61 -35.65
CA LYS A 38 -13.54 -25.59 -34.72
C LYS A 38 -13.61 -25.03 -33.30
N ASP A 39 -14.05 -25.85 -32.34
CA ASP A 39 -14.03 -25.51 -30.91
C ASP A 39 -12.59 -25.59 -30.38
N PHE A 40 -11.77 -24.60 -30.73
CA PHE A 40 -10.45 -24.46 -30.16
C PHE A 40 -10.52 -23.74 -28.80
N SER A 41 -9.81 -24.28 -27.82
CA SER A 41 -9.53 -23.52 -26.61
C SER A 41 -8.58 -22.35 -26.92
N GLU A 42 -8.70 -21.25 -26.19
CA GLU A 42 -7.84 -20.07 -26.36
C GLU A 42 -6.33 -20.42 -26.28
N ILE A 43 -5.99 -21.36 -25.39
CA ILE A 43 -4.63 -21.87 -25.20
C ILE A 43 -4.16 -22.62 -26.46
N ALA A 44 -5.01 -23.42 -27.09
CA ALA A 44 -4.68 -24.14 -28.31
C ALA A 44 -4.42 -23.18 -29.48
N ILE A 45 -5.24 -22.12 -29.62
CA ILE A 45 -5.07 -21.08 -30.63
C ILE A 45 -3.72 -20.36 -30.44
N GLN A 46 -3.44 -19.92 -29.21
CA GLN A 46 -2.18 -19.22 -28.88
C GLN A 46 -0.96 -20.08 -29.15
N ARG A 47 -1.02 -21.37 -28.79
CA ARG A 47 0.05 -22.33 -29.03
C ARG A 47 0.30 -22.52 -30.52
N GLN A 48 -0.75 -22.76 -31.31
CA GLN A 48 -0.63 -22.95 -32.76
C GLN A 48 -0.08 -21.71 -33.47
N LEU A 49 -0.57 -20.51 -33.10
CA LEU A 49 -0.04 -19.24 -33.64
C LEU A 49 1.44 -19.05 -33.27
N PHE A 50 1.83 -19.39 -32.04
CA PHE A 50 3.22 -19.26 -31.61
C PHE A 50 4.15 -20.26 -32.32
N GLU A 51 3.72 -21.52 -32.49
CA GLU A 51 4.46 -22.53 -33.25
C GLU A 51 4.67 -22.10 -34.71
N GLN A 52 3.63 -21.54 -35.35
CA GLN A 52 3.74 -20.96 -36.69
C GLN A 52 4.72 -19.78 -36.73
N LEU A 53 4.67 -18.89 -35.74
CA LEU A 53 5.62 -17.76 -35.65
C LEU A 53 7.07 -18.25 -35.53
N GLN A 54 7.32 -19.31 -34.74
CA GLN A 54 8.64 -19.93 -34.60
C GLN A 54 9.13 -20.59 -35.90
N GLY A 55 8.23 -21.21 -36.66
CA GLY A 55 8.55 -21.75 -37.99
C GLY A 55 8.99 -20.68 -38.99
N GLU A 56 8.62 -19.41 -38.77
CA GLU A 56 8.99 -18.29 -39.62
C GLU A 56 10.30 -17.58 -39.20
N LYS A 57 11.03 -18.09 -38.20
CA LYS A 57 12.22 -17.46 -37.60
C LYS A 57 13.30 -17.05 -38.61
N HIS A 58 13.48 -17.80 -39.69
CA HIS A 58 14.50 -17.55 -40.70
C HIS A 58 14.02 -16.68 -41.88
N ARG A 59 12.73 -16.32 -41.92
CA ARG A 59 12.15 -15.55 -43.02
C ARG A 59 12.41 -14.06 -42.81
N LYS A 60 13.32 -13.48 -43.60
CA LYS A 60 13.66 -12.04 -43.58
C LYS A 60 12.61 -11.21 -44.32
N THR A 61 11.42 -11.10 -43.77
CA THR A 61 10.35 -10.20 -44.27
C THR A 61 10.28 -8.94 -43.42
N LYS A 62 10.26 -7.77 -44.07
CA LYS A 62 10.09 -6.47 -43.39
C LYS A 62 8.66 -6.23 -42.89
N LEU A 63 7.68 -6.83 -43.59
CA LEU A 63 6.27 -6.77 -43.24
C LEU A 63 5.93 -7.86 -42.21
N PRO A 64 5.08 -7.53 -41.22
CA PRO A 64 4.61 -8.50 -40.24
C PRO A 64 3.69 -9.53 -40.91
N THR A 65 3.77 -10.77 -40.46
CA THR A 65 2.88 -11.83 -40.95
C THR A 65 1.55 -11.77 -40.21
N PRO A 66 0.45 -12.26 -40.82
CA PRO A 66 -0.85 -12.31 -40.14
C PRO A 66 -0.79 -13.03 -38.78
N VAL A 67 0.07 -14.05 -38.65
CA VAL A 67 0.34 -14.76 -37.39
C VAL A 67 0.95 -13.84 -36.32
N GLU A 68 1.98 -13.07 -36.68
CA GLU A 68 2.60 -12.08 -35.80
C GLU A 68 1.56 -11.05 -35.33
N LEU A 69 0.73 -10.57 -36.25
CA LEU A 69 -0.31 -9.59 -35.95
C LEU A 69 -1.42 -10.14 -35.06
N CYS A 70 -1.84 -11.41 -35.25
CA CYS A 70 -2.79 -12.06 -34.36
C CYS A 70 -2.29 -12.05 -32.90
N LEU A 71 -1.02 -12.42 -32.71
CA LEU A 71 -0.38 -12.47 -31.40
C LEU A 71 -0.21 -11.08 -30.78
N ARG A 72 0.16 -10.07 -31.58
CA ARG A 72 0.25 -8.68 -31.13
C ARG A 72 -1.11 -8.10 -30.75
N CYS A 73 -2.17 -8.42 -31.49
CA CYS A 73 -3.54 -7.99 -31.17
C CYS A 73 -3.99 -8.54 -29.82
N ILE A 74 -3.87 -9.85 -29.59
CA ILE A 74 -4.28 -10.45 -28.31
C ILE A 74 -3.43 -9.93 -27.14
N ILE A 75 -2.12 -9.75 -27.33
CA ILE A 75 -1.25 -9.12 -26.33
C ILE A 75 -1.73 -7.71 -26.00
N SER A 76 -2.01 -6.88 -27.00
CA SER A 76 -2.47 -5.50 -26.79
C SER A 76 -3.80 -5.44 -26.02
N SER A 77 -4.72 -6.40 -26.26
CA SER A 77 -5.97 -6.53 -25.50
C SER A 77 -5.72 -6.98 -24.05
N ILE A 78 -4.81 -7.92 -23.82
CA ILE A 78 -4.45 -8.35 -22.45
C ILE A 78 -3.78 -7.20 -21.68
N VAL A 79 -2.89 -6.44 -22.33
CA VAL A 79 -2.24 -5.27 -21.75
C VAL A 79 -3.28 -4.21 -21.38
N GLU A 80 -4.23 -3.91 -22.26
CA GLU A 80 -5.34 -2.97 -21.99
C GLU A 80 -6.13 -3.40 -20.73
N LYS A 81 -6.52 -4.68 -20.67
CA LYS A 81 -7.23 -5.25 -19.52
C LYS A 81 -6.41 -5.17 -18.23
N ALA A 82 -5.08 -5.35 -18.30
CA ALA A 82 -4.19 -5.22 -17.15
C ALA A 82 -4.14 -3.78 -16.62
N CYS A 83 -4.14 -2.78 -17.50
CA CYS A 83 -4.22 -1.36 -17.12
C CYS A 83 -5.55 -1.03 -16.43
N PHE A 84 -6.68 -1.50 -16.96
CA PHE A 84 -7.98 -1.35 -16.30
C PHE A 84 -8.00 -1.99 -14.91
N GLN A 85 -7.38 -3.15 -14.74
CA GLN A 85 -7.28 -3.79 -13.42
C GLN A 85 -6.41 -2.99 -12.45
N LEU A 86 -5.36 -2.32 -12.93
CA LEU A 86 -4.51 -1.46 -12.11
C LEU A 86 -5.25 -0.19 -11.68
N GLU A 87 -5.95 0.47 -12.60
CA GLU A 87 -6.82 1.60 -12.30
C GLU A 87 -7.95 1.22 -11.33
N ALA A 88 -8.66 0.13 -11.57
CA ALA A 88 -9.74 -0.31 -10.68
C ALA A 88 -9.26 -0.59 -9.26
N ARG A 89 -7.98 -0.98 -9.10
CA ARG A 89 -7.39 -1.30 -7.79
C ARG A 89 -6.71 -0.12 -7.11
N PHE A 90 -6.08 0.75 -7.89
CA PHE A 90 -5.16 1.77 -7.37
C PHE A 90 -5.36 3.15 -8.00
N GLY A 91 -6.15 3.29 -9.05
CA GLY A 91 -6.35 4.55 -9.77
C GLY A 91 -6.95 5.63 -8.89
N ASN A 92 -7.92 5.27 -8.05
CA ASN A 92 -8.53 6.21 -7.10
C ASN A 92 -7.54 6.70 -6.02
N THR A 93 -6.63 5.83 -5.55
CA THR A 93 -5.67 6.17 -4.49
C THR A 93 -4.40 6.84 -5.04
N GLY A 94 -3.98 6.44 -6.24
CA GLY A 94 -2.81 6.98 -6.92
C GLY A 94 -3.13 8.13 -7.87
N GLY A 95 -4.39 8.57 -7.96
CA GLY A 95 -4.77 9.71 -8.80
C GLY A 95 -4.53 9.53 -10.30
N PHE A 96 -4.57 8.29 -10.81
CA PHE A 96 -4.33 7.99 -12.22
C PHE A 96 -5.45 7.15 -12.83
N THR A 97 -5.57 7.23 -14.14
CA THR A 97 -6.48 6.43 -14.95
C THR A 97 -5.72 5.42 -15.81
N HIS A 98 -6.42 4.46 -16.40
CA HIS A 98 -5.81 3.54 -17.37
C HIS A 98 -5.15 4.26 -18.56
N LEU A 99 -5.62 5.47 -18.90
CA LEU A 99 -5.03 6.31 -19.96
C LEU A 99 -3.61 6.76 -19.63
N ASP A 100 -3.32 6.98 -18.34
CA ASP A 100 -1.99 7.37 -17.87
C ASP A 100 -1.00 6.20 -17.91
N LEU A 101 -1.51 4.95 -17.86
CA LEU A 101 -0.69 3.74 -17.92
C LEU A 101 -0.31 3.36 -19.35
N PHE A 102 -1.18 3.64 -20.33
CA PHE A 102 -0.98 3.20 -21.72
C PHE A 102 0.35 3.60 -22.36
N PRO A 103 0.89 4.83 -22.17
CA PRO A 103 2.18 5.21 -22.72
C PRO A 103 3.35 4.30 -22.32
N PHE A 104 3.25 3.62 -21.17
CA PHE A 104 4.32 2.76 -20.65
C PHE A 104 4.27 1.34 -21.20
N VAL A 105 3.08 0.85 -21.59
CA VAL A 105 2.87 -0.57 -21.91
C VAL A 105 2.30 -0.83 -23.30
N LEU A 106 1.55 0.12 -23.88
CA LEU A 106 1.09 0.09 -25.27
C LEU A 106 2.09 0.84 -26.17
N ASN A 107 3.34 0.43 -26.06
CA ASN A 107 4.48 1.05 -26.74
C ASN A 107 4.74 0.43 -28.14
N ASP A 108 3.96 -0.59 -28.51
CA ASP A 108 3.83 -1.12 -29.85
C ASP A 108 2.77 -0.30 -30.62
N VAL A 109 3.24 0.76 -31.30
CA VAL A 109 2.36 1.79 -31.89
C VAL A 109 1.98 1.54 -33.34
N ASP A 110 2.77 0.77 -34.10
CA ASP A 110 2.55 0.58 -35.54
C ASP A 110 2.50 -0.91 -35.94
N PRO A 111 1.32 -1.43 -36.34
CA PRO A 111 1.15 -2.80 -36.79
C PRO A 111 1.76 -3.05 -38.19
N ASN A 112 2.30 -2.07 -38.90
CA ASN A 112 2.90 -2.26 -40.22
C ASN A 112 4.38 -2.69 -40.18
N TYR A 113 5.03 -2.61 -39.02
CA TYR A 113 6.42 -3.03 -38.84
C TYR A 113 6.49 -4.39 -38.17
N SER A 114 7.29 -5.30 -38.74
CA SER A 114 7.54 -6.61 -38.12
C SER A 114 8.44 -6.49 -36.89
N LEU A 115 8.03 -7.15 -35.81
CA LEU A 115 8.80 -7.29 -34.57
C LEU A 115 9.75 -8.51 -34.59
N LYS A 116 9.79 -9.29 -35.68
CA LYS A 116 10.66 -10.47 -35.80
C LYS A 116 12.14 -10.20 -35.49
N PRO A 117 12.75 -9.08 -35.92
CA PRO A 117 14.14 -8.77 -35.56
C PRO A 117 14.34 -8.63 -34.04
N GLN A 118 13.37 -8.09 -33.32
CA GLN A 118 13.41 -7.93 -31.86
C GLN A 118 13.04 -9.22 -31.12
N ILE A 119 12.19 -10.06 -31.72
CA ILE A 119 11.77 -11.35 -31.14
C ILE A 119 12.89 -12.41 -31.28
N PHE A 120 13.53 -12.49 -32.45
CA PHE A 120 14.48 -13.56 -32.80
C PHE A 120 15.94 -13.13 -32.95
N GLY A 121 16.20 -11.83 -33.08
CA GLY A 121 17.56 -11.28 -33.23
C GLY A 121 18.23 -10.95 -31.89
N ASN A 122 19.47 -10.48 -31.97
CA ASN A 122 20.17 -9.93 -30.82
C ASN A 122 19.62 -8.54 -30.49
N PRO A 123 19.30 -8.24 -29.22
CA PRO A 123 18.73 -6.96 -28.83
C PRO A 123 19.72 -5.83 -29.18
N THR A 124 19.32 -4.97 -30.11
CA THR A 124 20.00 -3.69 -30.34
C THR A 124 19.41 -2.67 -29.35
N PRO A 125 20.23 -1.85 -28.67
CA PRO A 125 19.89 -1.33 -27.34
C PRO A 125 18.97 -0.09 -27.31
N LEU A 126 18.45 0.38 -28.44
CA LEU A 126 17.76 1.67 -28.46
C LEU A 126 16.32 1.60 -27.96
N PHE A 127 15.54 0.58 -28.36
CA PHE A 127 14.15 0.42 -27.92
C PHE A 127 13.56 -0.94 -28.32
N THR A 128 12.96 -1.66 -27.36
CA THR A 128 12.22 -2.90 -27.60
C THR A 128 10.78 -2.75 -27.09
N PRO A 129 9.76 -2.90 -27.95
CA PRO A 129 8.36 -2.88 -27.49
C PRO A 129 8.05 -4.04 -26.55
N LEU A 130 7.15 -3.82 -25.59
CA LEU A 130 6.76 -4.83 -24.60
C LEU A 130 6.17 -6.08 -25.28
N ALA A 131 5.43 -5.92 -26.38
CA ALA A 131 4.91 -7.03 -27.17
C ALA A 131 6.02 -7.93 -27.74
N ALA A 132 7.15 -7.35 -28.17
CA ALA A 132 8.30 -8.12 -28.64
C ALA A 132 8.96 -8.90 -27.49
N ASP A 133 9.11 -8.28 -26.31
CA ASP A 133 9.67 -8.94 -25.12
C ASP A 133 8.79 -10.07 -24.60
N ILE A 134 7.46 -9.89 -24.63
CA ILE A 134 6.49 -10.93 -24.31
C ILE A 134 6.69 -12.12 -25.25
N LEU A 135 6.68 -11.90 -26.57
CA LEU A 135 6.81 -12.99 -27.54
C LEU A 135 8.19 -13.67 -27.51
N ARG A 136 9.26 -12.91 -27.23
CA ARG A 136 10.62 -13.44 -27.12
C ARG A 136 10.79 -14.40 -25.94
N THR A 137 10.13 -14.12 -24.83
CA THR A 137 10.31 -14.86 -23.57
C THR A 137 9.15 -15.82 -23.24
N PHE A 138 8.10 -15.81 -24.06
CA PHE A 138 6.94 -16.66 -23.89
C PHE A 138 7.28 -18.13 -24.14
N ASP A 139 6.85 -18.98 -23.21
CA ASP A 139 6.93 -20.44 -23.30
C ASP A 139 5.52 -21.03 -23.12
N PRO A 140 4.90 -21.57 -24.19
CA PRO A 140 3.54 -22.09 -24.14
C PRO A 140 3.40 -23.36 -23.28
N GLU A 141 4.49 -24.06 -22.95
CA GLU A 141 4.46 -25.22 -22.06
C GLU A 141 4.44 -24.82 -20.57
N ARG A 142 4.87 -23.58 -20.25
CA ARG A 142 5.01 -23.11 -18.85
C ARG A 142 3.88 -22.20 -18.40
N SER A 143 3.21 -21.51 -19.31
CA SER A 143 2.14 -20.57 -18.95
C SER A 143 1.25 -20.21 -20.15
N SER A 144 0.02 -19.74 -19.91
CA SER A 144 -0.79 -19.10 -20.94
C SER A 144 -0.23 -17.73 -21.33
N LEU A 145 -0.45 -17.29 -22.57
CA LEU A 145 0.00 -15.98 -23.04
C LEU A 145 -0.59 -14.86 -22.20
N SER A 146 -1.85 -15.02 -21.78
CA SER A 146 -2.55 -14.11 -20.87
C SER A 146 -1.85 -13.99 -19.51
N THR A 147 -1.45 -15.09 -18.90
CA THR A 147 -0.74 -15.09 -17.60
C THR A 147 0.65 -14.48 -17.73
N TRP A 148 1.38 -14.84 -18.80
CA TRP A 148 2.72 -14.35 -19.07
C TRP A 148 2.75 -12.84 -19.34
N THR A 149 1.84 -12.37 -20.21
CA THR A 149 1.67 -10.94 -20.52
C THR A 149 1.35 -10.15 -19.26
N ASN A 150 0.38 -10.60 -18.45
CA ASN A 150 0.05 -9.94 -17.18
C ASN A 150 1.24 -9.86 -16.21
N ARG A 151 2.09 -10.90 -16.18
CA ARG A 151 3.30 -10.90 -15.38
C ARG A 151 4.30 -9.85 -15.87
N LEU A 152 4.55 -9.79 -17.18
CA LEU A 152 5.51 -8.85 -17.75
C LEU A 152 5.03 -7.39 -17.67
N VAL A 153 3.74 -7.12 -17.88
CA VAL A 153 3.15 -5.79 -17.64
C VAL A 153 3.43 -5.32 -16.22
N LYS A 154 3.22 -6.18 -15.21
CA LYS A 154 3.49 -5.86 -13.80
C LYS A 154 4.98 -5.73 -13.48
N GLN A 155 5.86 -6.23 -14.34
CA GLN A 155 7.32 -6.12 -14.18
C GLN A 155 7.92 -4.98 -15.00
N GLU A 156 7.11 -4.31 -15.84
CA GLU A 156 7.55 -3.23 -16.70
C GLU A 156 8.12 -2.08 -15.87
N ARG A 157 9.37 -1.70 -16.14
CA ARG A 157 10.13 -0.78 -15.27
C ARG A 157 9.55 0.61 -15.32
N SER A 158 9.18 1.05 -16.53
CA SER A 158 8.62 2.37 -16.78
C SER A 158 7.24 2.53 -16.11
N LEU A 159 6.38 1.52 -16.25
CA LEU A 159 5.08 1.44 -15.56
C LEU A 159 5.25 1.44 -14.04
N ASN A 160 6.18 0.64 -13.51
CA ASN A 160 6.41 0.57 -12.06
C ASN A 160 7.03 1.86 -11.51
N GLY A 161 7.81 2.60 -12.31
CA GLY A 161 8.29 3.94 -11.98
C GLY A 161 7.13 4.92 -11.86
N PHE A 162 6.25 4.98 -12.86
CA PHE A 162 5.04 5.81 -12.81
C PHE A 162 4.14 5.44 -11.62
N LEU A 163 3.85 4.15 -11.42
CA LEU A 163 3.03 3.70 -10.30
C LEU A 163 3.66 4.09 -8.96
N LEU A 164 4.99 4.04 -8.84
CA LEU A 164 5.71 4.50 -7.65
C LEU A 164 5.61 6.02 -7.44
N GLU A 165 5.69 6.81 -8.50
CA GLU A 165 5.48 8.27 -8.46
C GLU A 165 4.06 8.61 -8.00
N GLN A 166 3.08 7.81 -8.43
CA GLN A 166 1.69 7.87 -7.97
C GLN A 166 1.46 7.21 -6.60
N GLY A 167 2.52 6.91 -5.85
CA GLY A 167 2.41 6.36 -4.50
C GLY A 167 1.93 4.91 -4.42
N VAL A 168 2.02 4.12 -5.50
CA VAL A 168 1.66 2.68 -5.55
C VAL A 168 2.93 1.81 -5.51
N TYR A 169 3.25 1.29 -4.33
CA TYR A 169 4.42 0.45 -4.08
C TYR A 169 4.07 -1.04 -4.01
N GLN A 170 4.38 -1.79 -5.06
CA GLN A 170 3.94 -3.19 -5.22
C GLN A 170 4.71 -4.24 -4.38
N VAL A 171 5.56 -3.84 -3.42
CA VAL A 171 6.37 -4.77 -2.62
C VAL A 171 5.68 -5.10 -1.29
N SER A 172 5.46 -6.40 -1.02
CA SER A 172 4.84 -6.86 0.23
C SER A 172 5.73 -6.59 1.45
N ASP A 173 5.11 -6.45 2.64
CA ASP A 173 5.83 -6.29 3.91
C ASP A 173 6.93 -7.34 4.08
N TRP A 174 6.60 -8.58 3.75
CA TRP A 174 7.48 -9.74 3.89
C TRP A 174 8.66 -9.71 2.92
N ALA A 175 8.45 -9.19 1.71
CA ALA A 175 9.53 -8.97 0.75
C ALA A 175 10.42 -7.81 1.20
N ILE A 176 9.86 -6.69 1.70
CA ILE A 176 10.63 -5.58 2.25
C ILE A 176 11.52 -6.04 3.41
N LEU A 177 10.96 -6.79 4.36
CA LEU A 177 11.69 -7.34 5.50
C LEU A 177 12.72 -8.38 5.05
N ASN A 178 12.39 -9.22 4.05
CA ASN A 178 13.32 -10.20 3.53
C ASN A 178 14.50 -9.57 2.80
N ASP A 179 14.30 -8.45 2.12
CA ASP A 179 15.35 -7.80 1.32
C ASP A 179 16.19 -6.82 2.14
N THR A 180 15.75 -6.49 3.35
CA THR A 180 16.47 -5.59 4.27
C THR A 180 17.47 -6.38 5.11
N ASN A 181 18.72 -5.94 5.17
CA ASN A 181 19.74 -6.53 6.04
C ASN A 181 19.89 -5.79 7.38
N SER A 182 20.51 -6.42 8.38
CA SER A 182 20.61 -5.88 9.74
C SER A 182 21.39 -4.55 9.83
N LYS A 183 22.42 -4.36 9.00
CA LYS A 183 23.21 -3.12 8.95
C LYS A 183 22.42 -1.98 8.30
N GLN A 184 21.71 -2.29 7.22
CA GLN A 184 20.82 -1.36 6.55
C GLN A 184 19.69 -0.92 7.48
N LEU A 185 19.08 -1.86 8.22
CA LEU A 185 18.06 -1.51 9.21
C LEU A 185 18.62 -0.58 10.30
N GLN A 186 19.81 -0.88 10.83
CA GLN A 186 20.47 -0.01 11.81
C GLN A 186 20.62 1.41 11.28
N ARG A 187 21.20 1.53 10.09
CA ARG A 187 21.43 2.82 9.43
C ARG A 187 20.13 3.60 9.23
N ILE A 188 19.07 2.94 8.77
CA ILE A 188 17.77 3.57 8.55
C ILE A 188 17.18 4.08 9.87
N LEU A 189 17.16 3.24 10.90
CA LEU A 189 16.57 3.63 12.19
C LEU A 189 17.39 4.70 12.91
N GLN A 190 18.70 4.72 12.70
CA GLN A 190 19.62 5.70 13.29
C GLN A 190 19.62 7.03 12.52
N ASP A 191 19.88 6.99 11.22
CA ASP A 191 20.12 8.21 10.42
C ASP A 191 18.82 8.90 10.01
N PHE A 192 17.77 8.11 9.71
CA PHE A 192 16.51 8.66 9.21
C PHE A 192 15.46 8.84 10.31
N TYR A 193 15.30 7.86 11.20
CA TYR A 193 14.31 7.93 12.29
C TYR A 193 14.87 8.38 13.63
N GLN A 194 16.20 8.54 13.76
CA GLN A 194 16.88 9.01 14.98
C GLN A 194 16.52 8.23 16.24
N PHE A 195 16.27 6.93 16.12
CA PHE A 195 15.92 6.09 17.28
C PHE A 195 17.10 5.86 18.21
N ALA A 196 16.80 5.72 19.51
CA ALA A 196 17.80 5.37 20.51
C ALA A 196 18.44 3.99 20.24
N GLN A 197 19.73 3.84 20.56
CA GLN A 197 20.52 2.64 20.29
C GLN A 197 19.88 1.35 20.82
N LEU A 198 19.35 1.38 22.05
CA LEU A 198 18.66 0.25 22.66
C LEU A 198 17.41 -0.18 21.86
N THR A 199 16.70 0.79 21.30
CA THR A 199 15.52 0.55 20.45
C THR A 199 15.96 -0.03 19.10
N ILE A 200 17.05 0.45 18.52
CA ILE A 200 17.60 -0.08 17.28
C ILE A 200 18.00 -1.55 17.44
N GLU A 201 18.72 -1.90 18.52
CA GLU A 201 19.15 -3.27 18.79
C GLU A 201 17.97 -4.24 18.94
N ARG A 202 16.87 -3.79 19.57
CA ARG A 202 15.63 -4.57 19.67
C ARG A 202 15.01 -4.86 18.30
N HIS A 203 14.93 -3.86 17.42
CA HIS A 203 14.39 -4.05 16.06
C HIS A 203 15.32 -4.90 15.19
N ARG A 204 16.64 -4.80 15.38
CA ARG A 204 17.61 -5.70 14.73
C ARG A 204 17.47 -7.13 15.20
N ALA A 205 17.25 -7.36 16.50
CA ALA A 205 16.98 -8.68 17.05
C ALA A 205 15.69 -9.27 16.48
N LEU A 206 14.64 -8.46 16.34
CA LEU A 206 13.37 -8.84 15.72
C LEU A 206 13.56 -9.27 14.25
N LEU A 207 14.22 -8.44 13.44
CA LEU A 207 14.49 -8.74 12.04
C LEU A 207 15.34 -10.02 11.89
N ALA A 208 16.36 -10.19 12.73
CA ALA A 208 17.22 -11.37 12.70
C ALA A 208 16.46 -12.65 13.06
N SER A 209 15.54 -12.59 14.03
CA SER A 209 14.67 -13.71 14.39
C SER A 209 13.69 -14.06 13.28
N TYR A 210 13.15 -13.05 12.58
CA TYR A 210 12.34 -13.27 11.37
C TYR A 210 13.15 -13.99 10.29
N HIS A 211 14.36 -13.50 9.94
CA HIS A 211 15.18 -14.12 8.91
C HIS A 211 15.55 -15.57 9.24
N ALA A 212 15.90 -15.87 10.49
CA ALA A 212 16.33 -17.20 10.92
C ALA A 212 15.26 -18.28 10.67
N VAL A 213 13.98 -17.94 10.82
CA VAL A 213 12.87 -18.88 10.62
C VAL A 213 12.32 -18.77 9.20
N TYR A 214 11.95 -17.57 8.77
CA TYR A 214 11.20 -17.35 7.54
C TYR A 214 12.04 -17.69 6.28
N ARG A 215 13.32 -17.30 6.23
CA ARG A 215 14.18 -17.62 5.07
C ARG A 215 14.48 -19.12 5.00
N ARG A 216 14.77 -19.74 6.14
CA ARG A 216 15.04 -21.18 6.23
C ARG A 216 13.84 -21.98 5.72
N ASP A 217 12.65 -21.64 6.19
CA ASP A 217 11.43 -22.34 5.79
C ASP A 217 11.06 -22.10 4.32
N ARG A 218 11.39 -20.92 3.75
CA ARG A 218 11.22 -20.65 2.30
C ARG A 218 12.14 -21.50 1.43
N VAL A 219 13.38 -21.72 1.85
CA VAL A 219 14.30 -22.61 1.14
C VAL A 219 13.79 -24.05 1.22
N ALA A 220 13.40 -24.50 2.42
CA ALA A 220 12.88 -25.85 2.64
C ALA A 220 11.57 -26.15 1.89
N SER A 221 10.76 -25.13 1.59
CA SER A 221 9.49 -25.27 0.86
C SER A 221 9.59 -24.98 -0.65
N HIS A 222 10.81 -24.82 -1.20
CA HIS A 222 11.04 -24.41 -2.59
C HIS A 222 10.29 -23.14 -3.02
N GLN A 223 9.99 -22.24 -2.08
CA GLN A 223 9.28 -20.97 -2.31
C GLN A 223 10.24 -19.81 -2.61
N THR A 224 11.51 -20.08 -2.90
CA THR A 224 12.54 -19.07 -3.21
C THR A 224 12.16 -18.23 -4.43
N ASN A 225 11.50 -18.83 -5.43
CA ASN A 225 11.01 -18.16 -6.64
C ASN A 225 9.55 -17.66 -6.57
N ARG A 226 8.86 -17.87 -5.43
CA ARG A 226 7.48 -17.42 -5.22
C ARG A 226 7.44 -16.13 -4.38
N ARG A 227 6.35 -15.37 -4.49
CA ARG A 227 6.12 -14.13 -3.73
C ARG A 227 6.20 -14.41 -2.23
N CYS A 228 6.82 -13.49 -1.47
CA CYS A 228 6.88 -13.57 -0.01
C CYS A 228 5.47 -13.43 0.57
N SER A 229 4.94 -14.53 1.11
CA SER A 229 3.63 -14.63 1.74
C SER A 229 3.66 -14.31 3.22
N LEU A 230 2.49 -14.04 3.80
CA LEU A 230 2.31 -13.87 5.25
C LEU A 230 2.93 -15.03 6.04
N PRO A 231 3.69 -14.78 7.13
CA PRO A 231 4.18 -15.82 8.02
C PRO A 231 3.01 -16.60 8.63
N THR A 232 3.09 -17.92 8.63
CA THR A 232 2.07 -18.76 9.28
C THR A 232 2.14 -18.63 10.81
N LEU A 233 1.07 -18.99 11.51
CA LEU A 233 1.04 -18.97 12.99
C LEU A 233 2.20 -19.79 13.60
N ALA A 234 2.50 -20.95 13.02
CA ALA A 234 3.63 -21.78 13.44
C ALA A 234 4.98 -21.10 13.20
N GLN A 235 5.13 -20.32 12.13
CA GLN A 235 6.32 -19.50 11.90
C GLN A 235 6.43 -18.38 12.91
N LEU A 236 5.34 -17.66 13.19
CA LEU A 236 5.31 -16.59 14.19
C LEU A 236 5.70 -17.10 15.58
N GLN A 237 5.17 -18.24 16.00
CA GLN A 237 5.56 -18.88 17.28
C GLN A 237 7.06 -19.21 17.33
N ARG A 238 7.63 -19.74 16.25
CA ARG A 238 9.08 -20.02 16.18
C ARG A 238 9.93 -18.76 16.18
N ILE A 239 9.49 -17.71 15.49
CA ILE A 239 10.15 -16.40 15.48
C ILE A 239 10.11 -15.79 16.89
N ALA A 240 8.98 -15.86 17.59
CA ALA A 240 8.84 -15.39 18.97
C ALA A 240 9.84 -16.08 19.90
N ARG A 241 9.94 -17.43 19.84
CA ARG A 241 10.95 -18.19 20.60
C ARG A 241 12.39 -17.82 20.24
N HIS A 242 12.65 -17.45 18.98
CA HIS A 242 13.97 -17.00 18.56
C HIS A 242 14.31 -15.60 19.09
N PHE A 243 13.31 -14.73 19.14
CA PHE A 243 13.42 -13.37 19.67
C PHE A 243 13.59 -13.35 21.19
N GLU A 244 12.82 -14.17 21.90
CA GLU A 244 12.91 -14.34 23.34
C GLU A 244 14.32 -14.78 23.75
N ARG A 245 14.87 -15.82 23.11
CA ARG A 245 16.25 -16.27 23.38
C ARG A 245 17.32 -15.19 23.20
N LYS A 246 17.07 -14.19 22.37
CA LYS A 246 18.03 -13.09 22.11
C LYS A 246 17.83 -11.88 23.01
N THR A 247 16.64 -11.69 23.56
CA THR A 247 16.26 -10.43 24.23
C THR A 247 15.68 -10.62 25.62
N GLY A 248 15.44 -11.86 26.05
CA GLY A 248 14.76 -12.22 27.30
C GLY A 248 13.27 -11.83 27.33
N ARG A 249 12.69 -11.40 26.21
CA ARG A 249 11.30 -10.92 26.14
C ARG A 249 10.39 -11.88 25.39
N VAL A 250 9.28 -12.23 26.03
CA VAL A 250 8.21 -13.00 25.43
C VAL A 250 7.31 -12.08 24.61
N LEU A 251 7.01 -12.46 23.38
CA LEU A 251 6.02 -11.78 22.53
C LEU A 251 4.96 -12.78 22.09
N SER A 252 3.69 -12.38 22.11
CA SER A 252 2.63 -13.16 21.49
C SER A 252 2.80 -13.17 19.96
N PRO A 253 2.35 -14.21 19.24
CA PRO A 253 2.40 -14.25 17.78
C PRO A 253 1.75 -13.02 17.10
N GLU A 254 0.68 -12.49 17.69
CA GLU A 254 -0.05 -11.32 17.18
C GLU A 254 0.77 -10.03 17.37
N THR A 255 1.35 -9.85 18.57
CA THR A 255 2.21 -8.71 18.88
C THR A 255 3.48 -8.72 18.01
N LEU A 256 4.01 -9.92 17.77
CA LEU A 256 5.16 -10.13 16.90
C LEU A 256 4.82 -9.77 15.44
N LEU A 257 3.68 -10.23 14.93
CA LEU A 257 3.22 -9.92 13.59
C LEU A 257 3.05 -8.41 13.40
N PHE A 258 2.40 -7.75 14.35
CA PHE A 258 2.24 -6.30 14.35
C PHE A 258 3.59 -5.58 14.30
N LYS A 259 4.54 -5.95 15.17
CA LYS A 259 5.88 -5.33 15.18
C LYS A 259 6.66 -5.56 13.87
N LEU A 260 6.48 -6.70 13.21
CA LEU A 260 7.07 -6.95 11.89
C LEU A 260 6.44 -6.06 10.81
N GLN A 261 5.12 -5.88 10.83
CA GLN A 261 4.43 -4.98 9.90
C GLN A 261 4.85 -3.52 10.11
N THR A 262 4.88 -3.05 11.36
CA THR A 262 5.39 -1.70 11.69
C THR A 262 6.82 -1.49 11.17
N LEU A 263 7.68 -2.50 11.33
CA LEU A 263 9.04 -2.45 10.82
C LEU A 263 9.08 -2.38 9.29
N ALA A 264 8.19 -3.10 8.61
CA ALA A 264 8.07 -3.06 7.15
C ALA A 264 7.58 -1.69 6.65
N ASP A 265 6.64 -1.07 7.38
CA ASP A 265 6.13 0.27 7.06
C ASP A 265 7.22 1.34 7.19
N TRP A 266 8.03 1.30 8.24
CA TRP A 266 9.17 2.22 8.36
C TRP A 266 10.18 2.04 7.23
N LEU A 267 10.44 0.80 6.82
CA LEU A 267 11.33 0.52 5.69
C LEU A 267 10.72 0.97 4.36
N ARG A 268 9.40 0.87 4.20
CA ARG A 268 8.67 1.36 3.03
C ARG A 268 8.76 2.88 2.94
N GLN A 269 8.47 3.60 4.03
CA GLN A 269 8.57 5.06 4.11
C GLN A 269 9.99 5.54 3.81
N TYR A 270 11.02 4.88 4.35
CA TYR A 270 12.41 5.20 4.03
C TYR A 270 12.73 4.98 2.53
N ARG A 271 12.28 3.87 1.94
CA ARG A 271 12.50 3.57 0.52
C ARG A 271 11.79 4.55 -0.41
N LEU A 272 10.62 5.05 -0.01
CA LEU A 272 9.90 6.10 -0.73
C LEU A 272 10.65 7.42 -0.64
N HIS A 273 11.10 7.80 0.56
CA HIS A 273 11.90 9.00 0.80
C HIS A 273 13.22 9.00 0.01
N GLN A 274 13.98 7.89 0.02
CA GLN A 274 15.22 7.78 -0.77
C GLN A 274 15.01 7.85 -2.28
N ARG A 275 13.79 7.66 -2.77
CA ARG A 275 13.45 7.65 -4.20
C ARG A 275 12.70 8.90 -4.64
N GLY A 276 12.55 9.89 -3.78
CA GLY A 276 11.88 11.16 -4.10
C GLY A 276 10.36 11.07 -4.27
N SER A 277 9.72 9.98 -3.83
CA SER A 277 8.25 9.83 -3.91
C SER A 277 7.60 10.33 -2.62
N SER A 278 6.83 11.42 -2.71
CA SER A 278 6.23 12.16 -1.60
C SER A 278 4.75 11.82 -1.38
N LEU A 279 4.37 10.53 -1.46
CA LEU A 279 2.99 10.11 -1.21
C LEU A 279 2.90 8.96 -0.18
N PRO A 280 1.91 8.97 0.73
CA PRO A 280 1.64 7.84 1.61
C PRO A 280 1.12 6.65 0.78
N THR A 281 1.68 5.45 0.99
CA THR A 281 1.21 4.24 0.30
C THR A 281 0.59 3.22 1.26
N LEU A 282 -0.59 2.73 0.89
CA LEU A 282 -1.37 1.68 1.55
C LEU A 282 -0.74 0.28 1.42
N SER A 283 -0.81 -0.51 2.50
CA SER A 283 -0.50 -1.95 2.53
C SER A 283 -1.69 -2.78 2.00
N LEU A 284 -1.40 -3.85 1.26
CA LEU A 284 -2.38 -4.72 0.59
C LEU A 284 -3.32 -5.51 1.52
N ASP A 285 -3.14 -5.46 2.84
CA ASP A 285 -3.85 -6.32 3.80
C ASP A 285 -4.95 -5.61 4.62
N ASN A 286 -5.34 -4.37 4.31
CA ASN A 286 -6.37 -3.65 5.08
C ASN A 286 -7.63 -3.34 4.24
N PRO A 287 -8.79 -4.00 4.50
CA PRO A 287 -9.99 -3.87 3.66
C PRO A 287 -10.85 -2.62 3.91
N ASN A 288 -10.51 -1.75 4.87
CA ASN A 288 -11.44 -0.72 5.37
C ASN A 288 -10.81 0.67 5.55
N LEU A 289 -10.31 1.34 4.51
CA LEU A 289 -10.00 2.77 4.62
C LEU A 289 -10.34 3.53 3.34
N THR A 290 -11.26 4.48 3.46
CA THR A 290 -11.66 5.51 2.48
C THR A 290 -10.82 6.79 2.65
N PRO A 291 -10.68 7.63 1.60
CA PRO A 291 -9.52 8.50 1.42
C PRO A 291 -9.77 10.00 1.68
N HIS A 292 -8.75 10.69 2.19
CA HIS A 292 -8.60 12.16 2.11
C HIS A 292 -7.68 12.53 0.93
N THR A 293 -8.14 13.43 0.08
CA THR A 293 -7.39 14.15 -0.98
C THR A 293 -6.63 15.33 -0.34
N PRO A 294 -5.51 15.90 -0.90
CA PRO A 294 -5.48 16.47 -2.26
C PRO A 294 -4.13 16.50 -3.04
N VAL A 295 -4.28 16.64 -4.38
CA VAL A 295 -3.60 17.49 -5.39
C VAL A 295 -2.08 17.71 -5.35
N ALA A 296 -1.41 17.41 -6.48
CA ALA A 296 -0.02 17.77 -6.78
C ALA A 296 0.09 18.93 -7.79
N THR A 297 1.11 19.78 -7.65
CA THR A 297 2.05 20.27 -8.70
C THR A 297 3.17 21.12 -8.04
N PRO A 298 4.33 21.35 -8.70
CA PRO A 298 5.65 21.35 -8.06
C PRO A 298 6.23 22.74 -7.75
N SER A 299 6.74 22.93 -6.52
CA SER A 299 7.82 23.87 -6.19
C SER A 299 8.73 23.28 -5.11
N ASP A 300 9.72 22.51 -5.58
CA ASP A 300 10.61 21.65 -4.80
C ASP A 300 11.56 22.41 -3.86
N SER A 301 11.21 22.45 -2.57
CA SER A 301 12.10 22.41 -1.38
C SER A 301 11.32 22.91 -0.16
N LEU A 302 10.76 24.12 -0.27
CA LEU A 302 10.06 24.80 0.83
C LEU A 302 8.70 24.16 1.13
N GLU A 303 7.98 23.70 0.10
CA GLU A 303 6.70 22.99 0.26
C GLU A 303 6.90 21.61 0.91
N ALA A 304 7.98 20.90 0.57
CA ALA A 304 8.30 19.60 1.18
C ALA A 304 8.71 19.74 2.65
N GLU A 305 9.47 20.80 2.98
CA GLU A 305 9.82 21.17 4.34
C GLU A 305 8.56 21.56 5.14
N PHE A 306 7.68 22.37 4.55
CA PHE A 306 6.41 22.76 5.15
C PHE A 306 5.48 21.55 5.38
N LEU A 307 5.37 20.61 4.43
CA LEU A 307 4.55 19.40 4.59
C LEU A 307 5.11 18.44 5.65
N THR A 308 6.43 18.34 5.76
CA THR A 308 7.09 17.55 6.81
C THR A 308 6.83 18.16 8.18
N LEU A 309 7.01 19.48 8.28
CA LEU A 309 6.68 20.26 9.47
C LEU A 309 5.19 20.12 9.82
N TYR A 310 4.29 20.25 8.84
CA TYR A 310 2.85 20.08 9.02
C TYR A 310 2.50 18.71 9.60
N ARG A 311 3.00 17.62 9.00
CA ARG A 311 2.74 16.26 9.47
C ARG A 311 3.23 16.05 10.91
N GLN A 312 4.40 16.59 11.23
CA GLN A 312 4.91 16.56 12.61
C GLN A 312 4.02 17.37 13.55
N GLN A 313 3.63 18.58 13.16
CA GLN A 313 2.74 19.42 13.96
C GLN A 313 1.35 18.80 14.14
N PHE A 314 0.84 18.06 13.16
CA PHE A 314 -0.41 17.31 13.25
C PHE A 314 -0.31 16.24 14.34
N ILE A 315 0.72 15.39 14.30
CA ILE A 315 0.93 14.33 15.30
C ILE A 315 1.13 14.93 16.69
N ASP A 316 2.00 15.94 16.81
CA ASP A 316 2.28 16.58 18.10
C ASP A 316 1.06 17.31 18.67
N SER A 317 0.21 17.87 17.81
CA SER A 317 -1.05 18.52 18.23
C SER A 317 -2.09 17.49 18.63
N LEU A 318 -2.15 16.34 17.94
CA LEU A 318 -3.00 15.22 18.31
C LEU A 318 -2.60 14.64 19.67
N ASP A 319 -1.30 14.44 19.91
CA ASP A 319 -0.81 13.92 21.20
C ASP A 319 -1.09 14.86 22.36
N ARG A 320 -0.80 16.16 22.18
CA ARG A 320 -1.09 17.15 23.23
C ARG A 320 -2.60 17.26 23.47
N ALA A 321 -3.42 17.19 22.44
CA ALA A 321 -4.87 17.17 22.59
C ALA A 321 -5.37 15.93 23.35
N ILE A 322 -4.84 14.75 23.01
CA ILE A 322 -5.12 13.50 23.73
C ILE A 322 -4.75 13.66 25.21
N ALA A 323 -3.53 14.11 25.49
CA ALA A 323 -3.06 14.30 26.86
C ALA A 323 -3.96 15.24 27.65
N GLN A 324 -4.21 16.45 27.13
CA GLN A 324 -5.03 17.46 27.79
C GLN A 324 -6.46 16.96 28.05
N VAL A 325 -7.12 16.37 27.04
CA VAL A 325 -8.50 15.89 27.19
C VAL A 325 -8.58 14.73 28.18
N LEU A 326 -7.62 13.82 28.17
CA LEU A 326 -7.60 12.68 29.08
C LEU A 326 -7.27 13.12 30.51
N GLU A 327 -6.27 13.98 30.71
CA GLU A 327 -5.92 14.53 32.04
C GLU A 327 -7.08 15.31 32.65
N GLU A 328 -7.73 16.20 31.88
CA GLU A 328 -8.90 16.94 32.34
C GLU A 328 -10.04 15.99 32.75
N ARG A 329 -10.26 14.93 31.98
CA ARG A 329 -11.31 13.95 32.27
C ARG A 329 -10.97 13.09 33.49
N ILE A 330 -9.70 12.68 33.64
CA ILE A 330 -9.19 11.96 34.81
C ILE A 330 -9.39 12.81 36.06
N ALA A 331 -8.99 14.08 36.04
CA ALA A 331 -9.16 15.02 37.15
C ALA A 331 -10.64 15.21 37.53
N ARG A 332 -11.52 15.40 36.53
CA ARG A 332 -12.98 15.49 36.76
C ARG A 332 -13.56 14.22 37.38
N LEU A 333 -13.09 13.04 36.98
CA LEU A 333 -13.57 11.75 37.51
C LEU A 333 -12.96 11.40 38.89
N GLN A 334 -11.79 11.94 39.21
CA GLN A 334 -11.17 11.82 40.52
C GLN A 334 -11.92 12.63 41.57
N ASN A 335 -12.45 13.80 41.20
CA ASN A 335 -13.23 14.67 42.10
C ASN A 335 -14.70 14.22 42.32
N ARG A 336 -15.15 13.14 41.65
CA ARG A 336 -16.49 12.57 41.87
C ARG A 336 -16.50 11.61 43.07
N LYS A 337 -17.66 11.46 43.72
CA LYS A 337 -17.88 10.47 44.79
C LYS A 337 -18.83 9.36 44.30
N PRO A 338 -18.40 8.09 44.20
CA PRO A 338 -17.02 7.59 44.38
C PRO A 338 -16.09 7.99 43.22
N PRO A 339 -14.76 8.03 43.43
CA PRO A 339 -13.79 8.37 42.39
C PRO A 339 -13.77 7.27 41.32
N LYS A 340 -13.92 7.66 40.05
CA LYS A 340 -13.98 6.72 38.91
C LYS A 340 -12.78 6.82 37.97
N SER A 341 -11.78 7.63 38.32
CA SER A 341 -10.58 7.86 37.48
C SER A 341 -9.82 6.56 37.18
N LYS A 342 -9.58 5.72 38.19
CA LYS A 342 -8.90 4.42 38.00
C LYS A 342 -9.66 3.47 37.08
N GLN A 343 -10.98 3.35 37.29
CA GLN A 343 -11.84 2.54 36.41
C GLN A 343 -11.84 3.07 34.98
N PHE A 344 -11.82 4.39 34.80
CA PHE A 344 -11.77 5.04 33.49
C PHE A 344 -10.45 4.77 32.77
N ILE A 345 -9.31 4.94 33.44
CA ILE A 345 -7.98 4.66 32.87
C ILE A 345 -7.89 3.19 32.46
N ALA A 346 -8.24 2.27 33.36
CA ALA A 346 -8.21 0.84 33.09
C ALA A 346 -9.13 0.46 31.92
N ALA A 347 -10.37 0.95 31.91
CA ALA A 347 -11.32 0.69 30.83
C ALA A 347 -10.83 1.25 29.48
N LEU A 348 -10.21 2.43 29.46
CA LEU A 348 -9.73 3.05 28.22
C LEU A 348 -8.50 2.32 27.67
N GLN A 349 -7.57 1.89 28.53
CA GLN A 349 -6.44 1.05 28.17
C GLN A 349 -6.88 -0.32 27.65
N LEU A 350 -7.81 -1.00 28.34
CA LEU A 350 -8.37 -2.28 27.90
C LEU A 350 -9.06 -2.17 26.54
N PHE A 351 -9.79 -1.06 26.33
CA PHE A 351 -10.50 -0.83 25.08
C PHE A 351 -9.55 -0.58 23.90
N HIS A 352 -8.65 0.41 24.02
CA HIS A 352 -7.79 0.85 22.92
C HIS A 352 -6.56 -0.04 22.71
N CYS A 353 -5.91 -0.47 23.79
CA CYS A 353 -4.59 -1.10 23.70
C CYS A 353 -4.64 -2.61 23.74
N GLN A 354 -5.63 -3.18 24.43
CA GLN A 354 -5.75 -4.63 24.59
C GLN A 354 -6.90 -5.21 23.78
N GLY A 355 -7.75 -4.38 23.18
CA GLY A 355 -8.79 -4.84 22.28
C GLY A 355 -9.97 -5.53 22.98
N PHE A 356 -10.20 -5.30 24.27
CA PHE A 356 -11.34 -5.89 25.00
C PHE A 356 -12.67 -5.29 24.53
N SER A 357 -13.73 -6.10 24.55
CA SER A 357 -15.11 -5.64 24.31
C SER A 357 -15.67 -4.91 25.55
N MET A 358 -16.71 -4.10 25.36
CA MET A 358 -17.35 -3.38 26.46
C MET A 358 -17.92 -4.33 27.55
N ASN A 359 -18.28 -5.58 27.19
CA ASN A 359 -18.74 -6.59 28.14
C ASN A 359 -17.58 -7.14 28.98
N GLU A 360 -16.46 -7.49 28.33
CA GLU A 360 -15.27 -7.99 29.03
C GLU A 360 -14.66 -6.90 29.94
N ILE A 361 -14.67 -5.64 29.48
CA ILE A 361 -14.23 -4.50 30.29
C ILE A 361 -15.11 -4.34 31.53
N ALA A 362 -16.44 -4.49 31.40
CA ALA A 362 -17.35 -4.34 32.54
C ALA A 362 -16.97 -5.30 33.67
N GLN A 363 -16.69 -6.56 33.33
CA GLN A 363 -16.23 -7.57 34.29
C GLN A 363 -14.87 -7.20 34.88
N ALA A 364 -13.92 -6.78 34.05
CA ALA A 364 -12.55 -6.46 34.48
C ALA A 364 -12.46 -5.22 35.40
N VAL A 365 -13.31 -4.21 35.22
CA VAL A 365 -13.28 -2.97 36.04
C VAL A 365 -14.35 -2.92 37.14
N GLY A 366 -15.04 -4.03 37.40
CA GLY A 366 -16.04 -4.14 38.47
C GLY A 366 -17.35 -3.38 38.21
N LEU A 367 -17.75 -3.25 36.93
CA LEU A 367 -19.03 -2.68 36.52
C LEU A 367 -20.06 -3.78 36.20
N LYS A 368 -21.34 -3.49 36.42
CA LYS A 368 -22.40 -4.51 36.34
C LYS A 368 -22.84 -4.81 34.89
N ALA A 369 -22.57 -3.92 33.95
CA ALA A 369 -23.09 -4.04 32.58
C ALA A 369 -22.33 -3.19 31.54
N GLN A 370 -22.42 -3.59 30.27
CA GLN A 370 -21.83 -2.92 29.10
C GLN A 370 -22.12 -1.42 29.01
N TYR A 371 -23.38 -1.04 29.28
CA TYR A 371 -23.82 0.35 29.15
C TYR A 371 -23.12 1.27 30.15
N GLN A 372 -22.69 0.73 31.31
CA GLN A 372 -21.95 1.48 32.32
C GLN A 372 -20.54 1.81 31.83
N VAL A 373 -19.88 0.89 31.12
CA VAL A 373 -18.59 1.10 30.48
C VAL A 373 -18.71 2.12 29.34
N SER A 374 -19.74 1.97 28.50
CA SER A 374 -20.00 2.88 27.39
C SER A 374 -20.22 4.32 27.88
N ARG A 375 -20.94 4.49 29.00
CA ARG A 375 -21.14 5.79 29.65
C ARG A 375 -19.88 6.31 30.35
N LEU A 376 -19.08 5.43 30.95
CA LEU A 376 -17.82 5.79 31.60
C LEU A 376 -16.81 6.33 30.58
N LEU A 377 -16.62 5.59 29.48
CA LEU A 377 -15.71 5.97 28.41
C LEU A 377 -16.25 7.13 27.58
N ALA A 378 -17.56 7.15 27.28
CA ALA A 378 -18.22 8.12 26.40
C ALA A 378 -17.35 8.49 25.19
N LEU A 379 -16.90 7.47 24.44
CA LEU A 379 -15.87 7.58 23.41
C LEU A 379 -16.15 8.66 22.36
N LYS A 380 -17.42 8.85 21.99
CA LYS A 380 -17.83 9.93 21.09
C LYS A 380 -17.44 11.31 21.65
N GLN A 381 -17.79 11.60 22.90
CA GLN A 381 -17.45 12.89 23.53
C GLN A 381 -15.94 13.08 23.66
N ILE A 382 -15.18 12.01 23.89
CA ILE A 382 -13.71 12.06 23.92
C ILE A 382 -13.18 12.42 22.53
N ARG A 383 -13.64 11.74 21.48
CA ARG A 383 -13.22 12.03 20.11
C ARG A 383 -13.58 13.45 19.70
N ASP A 384 -14.80 13.90 19.97
CA ASP A 384 -15.25 15.26 19.64
C ASP A 384 -14.41 16.32 20.38
N ALA A 385 -14.10 16.09 21.66
CA ALA A 385 -13.25 17.00 22.44
C ALA A 385 -11.80 17.03 21.92
N ILE A 386 -11.25 15.87 21.55
CA ILE A 386 -9.90 15.77 20.98
C ILE A 386 -9.88 16.42 19.60
N ALA A 387 -10.89 16.21 18.76
CA ALA A 387 -11.00 16.84 17.44
C ALA A 387 -10.89 18.36 17.56
N ASN A 388 -11.72 18.95 18.43
CA ASN A 388 -11.76 20.38 18.65
C ASN A 388 -10.44 20.91 19.22
N ARG A 389 -9.82 20.19 20.16
CA ARG A 389 -8.55 20.58 20.77
C ARG A 389 -7.38 20.45 19.80
N THR A 390 -7.34 19.39 18.99
CA THR A 390 -6.35 19.21 17.92
C THR A 390 -6.48 20.33 16.89
N LEU A 391 -7.71 20.70 16.49
CA LEU A 391 -7.94 21.79 15.55
C LEU A 391 -7.37 23.10 16.08
N GLN A 392 -7.66 23.43 17.35
CA GLN A 392 -7.11 24.65 17.98
C GLN A 392 -5.58 24.65 18.00
N LEU A 393 -4.97 23.57 18.51
CA LEU A 393 -3.51 23.47 18.62
C LEU A 393 -2.81 23.47 17.26
N LEU A 394 -3.38 22.76 16.29
CA LEU A 394 -2.79 22.62 14.96
C LEU A 394 -2.90 23.94 14.19
N ARG A 395 -4.06 24.60 14.25
CA ARG A 395 -4.26 25.89 13.59
C ARG A 395 -3.22 26.90 14.03
N ASP A 396 -3.02 27.07 15.33
CA ASP A 396 -2.10 28.09 15.85
C ASP A 396 -0.67 27.81 15.37
N ARG A 397 -0.23 26.55 15.37
CA ARG A 397 1.11 26.16 14.91
C ARG A 397 1.31 26.21 13.40
N VAL A 398 0.28 25.86 12.63
CA VAL A 398 0.34 25.94 11.16
C VAL A 398 0.38 27.40 10.73
N LEU A 399 -0.35 28.29 11.40
CA LEU A 399 -0.30 29.72 11.14
C LEU A 399 1.05 30.32 11.53
N GLU A 400 1.62 29.95 12.68
CA GLU A 400 2.98 30.32 13.07
C GLU A 400 4.02 29.84 12.05
N SER A 401 3.86 28.62 11.55
CA SER A 401 4.76 28.05 10.55
C SER A 401 4.60 28.73 9.19
N ALA A 402 3.38 29.05 8.78
CA ALA A 402 3.06 29.67 7.49
C ALA A 402 3.50 31.14 7.40
N LEU A 403 3.64 31.85 8.53
CA LEU A 403 4.23 33.21 8.56
C LEU A 403 5.67 33.24 8.02
N ASN A 404 6.40 32.11 8.06
CA ASN A 404 7.75 32.01 7.51
C ASN A 404 7.76 31.89 5.98
N TYR A 405 6.61 31.64 5.36
CA TYR A 405 6.50 31.32 3.93
C TYR A 405 5.49 32.19 3.17
N THR A 406 4.70 33.05 3.83
CA THR A 406 3.63 33.83 3.20
C THR A 406 3.37 35.17 3.90
N ASP A 407 2.92 36.16 3.12
CA ASP A 407 2.51 37.51 3.57
C ASP A 407 1.34 37.46 4.59
N PRO A 408 1.43 38.17 5.74
CA PRO A 408 0.39 38.21 6.77
C PRO A 408 -1.02 38.55 6.28
N GLU A 409 -1.18 39.43 5.29
CA GLU A 409 -2.50 39.81 4.76
C GLU A 409 -3.15 38.67 3.95
N LYS A 410 -2.34 37.96 3.16
CA LYS A 410 -2.80 36.76 2.42
C LYS A 410 -3.11 35.60 3.36
N LEU A 411 -2.32 35.46 4.42
CA LEU A 411 -2.53 34.44 5.45
C LEU A 411 -3.88 34.64 6.16
N GLN A 412 -4.34 35.89 6.34
CA GLN A 412 -5.62 36.18 6.98
C GLN A 412 -6.83 35.71 6.18
N ALA A 413 -6.79 35.80 4.85
CA ALA A 413 -7.82 35.25 3.96
C ALA A 413 -7.81 33.71 3.94
N LEU A 414 -6.62 33.10 4.06
CA LEU A 414 -6.45 31.63 4.09
C LEU A 414 -6.86 31.00 5.44
N ARG A 415 -6.88 31.76 6.55
CA ARG A 415 -7.22 31.25 7.90
C ARG A 415 -8.57 30.53 7.95
N GLN A 416 -9.61 31.11 7.37
CA GLN A 416 -10.96 30.52 7.40
C GLN A 416 -11.05 29.24 6.56
N HIS A 417 -10.38 29.21 5.41
CA HIS A 417 -10.34 28.01 4.57
C HIS A 417 -9.49 26.90 5.20
N LEU A 418 -8.38 27.27 5.84
CA LEU A 418 -7.48 26.36 6.55
C LEU A 418 -8.19 25.69 7.73
N GLU A 419 -8.99 26.42 8.50
CA GLU A 419 -9.80 25.81 9.58
C GLU A 419 -10.76 24.74 9.05
N ILE A 420 -11.42 24.97 7.92
CA ILE A 420 -12.34 24.01 7.30
C ILE A 420 -11.59 22.74 6.88
N VAL A 421 -10.47 22.90 6.16
CA VAL A 421 -9.67 21.76 5.66
C VAL A 421 -9.07 20.94 6.82
N LEU A 422 -8.51 21.61 7.83
CA LEU A 422 -7.98 20.93 9.01
C LEU A 422 -9.07 20.20 9.79
N HIS A 423 -10.26 20.80 9.89
CA HIS A 423 -11.39 20.18 10.58
C HIS A 423 -11.84 18.89 9.88
N GLU A 424 -11.90 18.89 8.54
CA GLU A 424 -12.24 17.71 7.75
C GLU A 424 -11.20 16.59 7.91
N GLU A 425 -9.91 16.89 7.84
CA GLU A 425 -8.82 15.91 8.01
C GLU A 425 -8.79 15.30 9.42
N ILE A 426 -8.96 16.12 10.45
CA ILE A 426 -9.01 15.67 11.85
C ILE A 426 -10.24 14.80 12.09
N ASN A 427 -11.41 15.24 11.62
CA ASN A 427 -12.65 14.49 11.82
C ASN A 427 -12.59 13.12 11.14
N ALA A 428 -11.97 13.04 9.97
CA ALA A 428 -11.81 11.77 9.29
C ALA A 428 -10.91 10.80 10.02
N THR A 429 -9.75 11.28 10.48
CA THR A 429 -8.82 10.49 11.30
C THR A 429 -9.52 9.93 12.55
N LEU A 430 -10.45 10.68 13.13
CA LEU A 430 -11.22 10.27 14.30
C LEU A 430 -12.46 9.43 13.95
N GLN A 431 -13.05 9.60 12.76
CA GLN A 431 -14.13 8.76 12.26
C GLN A 431 -13.64 7.35 11.93
N GLU A 432 -12.43 7.18 11.41
CA GLU A 432 -11.80 5.86 11.27
C GLU A 432 -11.80 5.10 12.61
N ALA A 433 -11.47 5.78 13.70
CA ALA A 433 -11.51 5.21 15.04
C ALA A 433 -12.93 4.96 15.57
N ALA A 434 -13.93 5.69 15.07
CA ALA A 434 -15.34 5.44 15.39
C ALA A 434 -15.86 4.19 14.69
N ILE A 435 -15.60 4.07 13.38
CA ILE A 435 -15.93 2.89 12.56
C ILE A 435 -15.24 1.65 13.13
N GLU A 436 -13.97 1.76 13.52
CA GLU A 436 -13.22 0.68 14.12
C GLU A 436 -13.79 0.22 15.48
N ALA A 437 -14.32 1.16 16.27
CA ALA A 437 -14.99 0.85 17.53
C ALA A 437 -16.34 0.13 17.33
N GLU A 438 -17.02 0.35 16.21
CA GLU A 438 -18.34 -0.23 15.88
C GLU A 438 -18.24 -1.61 15.23
N LEU A 439 -17.23 -1.87 14.38
CA LEU A 439 -17.07 -3.13 13.65
C LEU A 439 -16.55 -4.31 14.51
N LYS A 440 -16.33 -4.08 15.81
CA LYS A 440 -15.66 -5.03 16.71
C LYS A 440 -16.60 -6.15 17.19
N ASN A 441 -16.63 -7.25 16.43
CA ASN A 441 -17.26 -8.50 16.86
C ASN A 441 -16.29 -9.68 17.06
N LYS A 442 -14.99 -9.56 16.72
CA LYS A 442 -14.00 -10.64 16.95
C LYS A 442 -12.61 -10.08 17.28
N GLN A 443 -11.98 -10.68 18.29
CA GLN A 443 -10.70 -10.38 18.92
C GLN A 443 -9.64 -9.73 18.00
N GLY A 444 -9.32 -8.46 18.26
CA GLY A 444 -8.24 -7.70 17.65
C GLY A 444 -8.04 -6.34 18.31
N SER A 445 -6.78 -5.88 18.44
CA SER A 445 -6.43 -4.54 18.92
C SER A 445 -6.77 -3.47 17.88
N LEU A 446 -7.16 -2.27 18.32
CA LEU A 446 -7.45 -1.15 17.43
C LEU A 446 -6.16 -0.64 16.76
N LYS A 447 -6.24 -0.35 15.46
CA LYS A 447 -5.16 0.01 14.53
C LYS A 447 -5.28 1.44 13.98
N SER A 448 -6.38 2.15 14.25
CA SER A 448 -6.51 3.56 13.88
C SER A 448 -5.38 4.41 14.50
N LEU A 449 -4.93 5.44 13.77
CA LEU A 449 -3.90 6.38 14.25
C LEU A 449 -4.25 6.90 15.65
N PHE A 450 -5.52 7.28 15.85
CA PHE A 450 -6.05 7.70 17.15
C PHE A 450 -5.84 6.64 18.25
N ALA A 451 -6.20 5.38 18.01
CA ALA A 451 -6.02 4.33 19.01
C ALA A 451 -4.53 4.10 19.32
N CYS A 452 -3.66 4.14 18.32
CA CYS A 452 -2.21 4.05 18.51
C CYS A 452 -1.67 5.21 19.38
N ARG A 453 -2.10 6.46 19.13
CA ARG A 453 -1.67 7.63 19.92
C ARG A 453 -2.22 7.60 21.35
N VAL A 454 -3.47 7.17 21.55
CA VAL A 454 -4.02 6.96 22.90
C VAL A 454 -3.22 5.89 23.66
N CYS A 455 -2.81 4.81 22.99
CA CYS A 455 -1.93 3.82 23.61
C CYS A 455 -0.54 4.36 23.89
N HIS A 456 0.02 5.18 23.00
CA HIS A 456 1.29 5.86 23.23
C HIS A 456 1.26 6.70 24.51
N TYR A 457 0.23 7.53 24.69
CA TYR A 457 0.02 8.33 25.91
C TYR A 457 0.10 7.47 27.19
N PHE A 458 -0.58 6.31 27.20
CA PHE A 458 -0.53 5.41 28.35
C PHE A 458 0.81 4.70 28.54
N HIS A 459 1.56 4.45 27.47
CA HIS A 459 2.91 3.88 27.56
C HIS A 459 3.93 4.90 28.12
N GLU A 460 3.76 6.19 27.83
CA GLU A 460 4.64 7.25 28.33
C GLU A 460 4.38 7.59 29.81
N ILE A 461 3.15 7.47 30.29
CA ILE A 461 2.75 7.87 31.65
C ILE A 461 3.07 6.82 32.74
N LYS A 462 3.57 5.63 32.40
CA LYS A 462 3.99 4.59 33.38
C LYS A 462 2.98 4.32 34.52
N GLU A 463 1.68 4.30 34.23
CA GLU A 463 0.72 3.61 35.11
C GLU A 463 0.17 2.37 34.38
N PRO A 464 0.87 1.22 34.44
CA PRO A 464 0.30 -0.03 34.01
C PRO A 464 -0.78 -0.44 35.01
N PHE A 465 -2.04 -0.44 34.57
CA PHE A 465 -3.07 -1.19 35.27
C PHE A 465 -2.82 -2.67 34.97
N VAL A 466 -2.13 -3.35 35.89
CA VAL A 466 -1.96 -4.80 35.88
C VAL A 466 -3.21 -5.39 36.53
N ILE A 467 -3.90 -6.27 35.80
CA ILE A 467 -5.04 -7.04 36.32
C ILE A 467 -4.58 -7.96 37.44
#